data_AF-A0A6J1P178-F1
#
_entry.id   AF-A0A6J1P178-F1
#
_cell.length_a   1.000
_cell.length_b   1.000
_cell.length_c   1.000
_cell.angle_alpha   90.00
_cell.angle_beta   90.00
_cell.angle_gamma   90.00
#
_symmetry.space_group_name_H-M   'P 1'
#
loop_
_entity.id
_entity.type
_entity.pdbx_description
1 polymer ?
#
loop_
_entity_poly.entity_id
_entity_poly.type
_entity_poly.pdbx_seq_one_letter_code
_entity_poly.pdbx_strand_id
1 'polypeptide(L)' 'MAPRARPLRLLLAALALASCAAAPAPEPRAQRSANLSHITGTSRTIQMFLKNRYLQLMPDGTVNGTTDVSSVYSEY' A
#
# COMPACT_ATOMS: atom_id res chain seq x y z
N MET A 1 -28.70 -7.12 49.23
CA MET A 1 -29.09 -6.79 47.85
C MET A 1 -27.81 -6.55 47.06
N ALA A 2 -27.32 -7.56 46.34
CA ALA A 2 -26.09 -7.50 45.56
C ALA A 2 -26.26 -8.38 44.30
N PRO A 3 -25.91 -7.90 43.09
CA PRO A 3 -26.20 -8.60 41.86
C PRO A 3 -25.19 -9.73 41.62
N ARG A 4 -25.70 -10.96 41.41
CA ARG A 4 -24.89 -12.09 40.92
C ARG A 4 -24.46 -11.80 39.49
N ALA A 5 -23.19 -11.46 39.32
CA ALA A 5 -22.55 -11.24 38.02
C ALA A 5 -22.74 -12.46 37.11
N ARG A 6 -23.08 -12.23 35.84
CA ARG A 6 -23.34 -13.25 34.82
C ARG A 6 -22.07 -13.46 33.98
N PRO A 7 -21.12 -14.33 34.40
CA PRO A 7 -19.83 -14.49 33.71
C PRO A 7 -20.01 -15.01 32.28
N LEU A 8 -21.10 -15.75 32.02
CA LEU A 8 -21.39 -16.35 30.73
C LEU A 8 -21.59 -15.33 29.59
N ARG A 9 -22.12 -14.13 29.90
CA ARG A 9 -22.34 -13.08 28.89
C ARG A 9 -21.03 -12.40 28.46
N LEU A 10 -20.10 -12.21 29.40
CA LEU A 10 -18.77 -11.68 29.11
C LEU A 10 -17.94 -12.69 28.31
N LEU A 11 -18.09 -13.99 28.61
CA LEU A 11 -17.38 -15.06 27.91
C LEU A 11 -17.92 -15.28 26.47
N LEU A 12 -19.23 -15.17 26.25
CA LEU A 12 -19.80 -15.16 24.89
C LEU A 12 -19.37 -13.93 24.08
N ALA A 13 -19.28 -12.75 24.70
CA ALA A 13 -18.85 -11.53 24.01
C ALA A 13 -17.36 -11.60 23.61
N ALA A 14 -16.50 -12.18 24.45
CA ALA A 14 -15.09 -12.38 24.13
C ALA A 14 -14.87 -13.38 22.97
N LEU A 15 -15.68 -14.45 22.91
CA LEU A 15 -15.62 -15.42 21.81
C LEU A 15 -16.07 -14.82 20.47
N ALA A 16 -17.04 -13.89 20.49
CA ALA A 16 -17.51 -13.18 19.30
C ALA A 16 -16.47 -12.20 18.74
N LEU A 17 -15.65 -11.57 19.59
CA LEU A 17 -14.58 -10.66 19.17
C LEU A 17 -13.37 -11.39 18.57
N ALA A 18 -13.08 -12.62 19.01
CA ALA A 18 -11.96 -13.41 18.49
C ALA A 18 -12.21 -13.93 17.06
N SER A 19 -13.46 -14.08 16.64
CA SER A 19 -13.81 -14.59 15.29
C SER A 19 -13.62 -13.55 14.18
N CYS A 20 -13.47 -12.26 14.50
CA CYS A 20 -13.37 -11.19 13.50
C CYS A 20 -11.93 -10.84 13.09
N ALA A 21 -10.90 -11.42 13.71
CA ALA A 21 -9.50 -11.12 13.42
C ALA A 21 -8.84 -12.09 12.42
N ALA A 22 -9.59 -13.04 11.85
CA ALA A 22 -9.11 -13.82 10.73
C ALA A 22 -9.22 -12.98 9.45
N ALA A 23 -8.22 -12.14 9.19
CA ALA A 23 -8.04 -11.55 7.88
C ALA A 23 -8.05 -12.71 6.85
N PRO A 24 -8.89 -12.66 5.80
CA PRO A 24 -8.93 -13.73 4.84
C PRO A 24 -7.54 -13.89 4.23
N ALA A 25 -7.08 -15.13 4.08
CA ALA A 25 -5.87 -15.47 3.34
C ALA A 25 -5.84 -14.66 2.02
N PRO A 26 -4.67 -14.18 1.57
CA PRO A 26 -4.58 -13.27 0.43
C PRO A 26 -5.36 -13.85 -0.75
N GLU A 27 -6.52 -13.26 -1.01
CA GLU A 27 -7.43 -13.80 -2.02
C GLU A 27 -6.71 -13.73 -3.36
N PRO A 28 -6.93 -14.70 -4.27
CA PRO A 28 -6.29 -14.72 -5.58
C PRO A 28 -6.40 -13.39 -6.35
N ARG A 29 -7.42 -12.58 -6.05
CA ARG A 29 -7.61 -11.23 -6.58
C ARG A 29 -6.59 -10.21 -6.07
N ALA A 30 -6.30 -10.16 -4.76
CA ALA A 30 -5.34 -9.23 -4.18
C ALA A 30 -3.92 -9.50 -4.71
N GLN A 31 -3.58 -10.79 -4.85
CA GLN A 31 -2.34 -11.23 -5.48
C GLN A 31 -2.25 -10.78 -6.95
N ARG A 32 -3.35 -10.88 -7.71
CA ARG A 32 -3.38 -10.44 -9.12
C ARG A 32 -3.20 -8.93 -9.25
N SER A 33 -3.84 -8.12 -8.39
CA SER A 33 -3.64 -6.67 -8.40
C SER A 33 -2.23 -6.26 -8.01
N ALA A 34 -1.60 -6.97 -7.06
CA ALA A 34 -0.20 -6.72 -6.70
C ALA A 34 0.76 -7.08 -7.87
N ASN A 35 0.46 -8.12 -8.64
CA ASN A 35 1.26 -8.46 -9.81
C ASN A 35 1.11 -7.45 -10.96
N LEU A 36 -0.04 -6.78 -11.08
CA LEU A 36 -0.30 -5.80 -12.14
C LEU A 36 -0.06 -4.36 -11.73
N SER A 37 0.39 -4.09 -10.50
CA SER A 37 0.58 -2.71 -10.00
C SER A 37 1.65 -1.95 -10.79
N HIS A 38 2.70 -2.61 -11.27
CA HIS A 38 3.71 -1.99 -12.14
C HIS A 38 3.12 -1.53 -13.50
N ILE A 39 2.01 -2.13 -13.94
CA ILE A 39 1.29 -1.77 -15.18
C ILE A 39 0.04 -0.96 -14.89
N THR A 40 -0.46 -0.85 -13.65
CA THR A 40 -1.76 -0.24 -13.34
C THR A 40 -1.73 0.53 -12.03
N GLY A 41 -2.42 1.66 -11.97
CA GLY A 41 -2.44 2.51 -10.77
C GLY A 41 -1.21 3.42 -10.67
N THR A 42 -0.85 3.82 -9.45
CA THR A 42 0.21 4.82 -9.16
C THR A 42 1.62 4.23 -9.15
N SER A 43 1.76 2.91 -9.26
CA SER A 43 3.05 2.20 -9.29
C SER A 43 3.61 2.06 -10.71
N ARG A 44 3.02 2.74 -11.69
CA ARG A 44 3.49 2.78 -13.08
C ARG A 44 4.68 3.69 -13.20
N THR A 45 5.62 3.30 -14.04
CA THR A 45 6.73 4.17 -14.41
C THR A 45 6.28 5.31 -15.30
N ILE A 46 6.59 6.54 -14.89
CA ILE A 46 6.29 7.78 -15.59
C ILE A 46 7.55 8.66 -15.68
N GLN A 47 7.61 9.48 -16.73
CA GLN A 47 8.58 10.58 -16.81
C GLN A 47 7.85 11.90 -16.58
N MET A 48 8.35 12.72 -15.66
CA MET A 48 7.78 14.04 -15.38
C MET A 48 8.54 15.13 -16.13
N PHE A 49 7.85 15.88 -16.99
CA PHE A 49 8.43 16.99 -17.74
C PHE A 49 7.94 18.33 -17.20
N LEU A 50 8.82 19.10 -16.56
CA LEU A 50 8.52 20.39 -15.96
C LEU A 50 9.56 21.42 -16.40
N LYS A 51 9.12 22.64 -16.71
CA LYS A 51 10.01 23.78 -17.06
C LYS A 51 11.09 23.40 -18.09
N ASN A 52 10.67 22.72 -19.17
CA ASN A 52 11.54 22.28 -20.27
C ASN A 52 12.64 21.25 -19.87
N ARG A 53 12.44 20.52 -18.77
CA ARG A 53 13.37 19.49 -18.27
C ARG A 53 12.60 18.27 -17.77
N TYR A 54 13.19 17.09 -17.89
CA TYR A 54 12.73 15.87 -17.24
C TYR A 54 13.24 15.85 -15.80
N LEU A 55 12.35 15.62 -14.83
CA LEU A 55 12.71 15.51 -13.43
C LEU A 55 13.50 14.22 -13.19
N GLN A 56 14.58 14.32 -12.43
CA GLN A 56 15.42 13.18 -12.08
C GLN A 56 15.72 13.16 -10.60
N LEU A 57 15.87 11.95 -10.08
CA LEU A 57 16.32 11.70 -8.72
C LEU A 57 17.57 10.82 -8.80
N MET A 58 18.64 11.27 -8.17
CA MET A 58 19.94 10.59 -8.24
C MET A 58 20.05 9.60 -7.08
N PRO A 59 20.97 8.60 -7.17
CA PRO A 59 21.16 7.63 -6.09
C PRO A 59 21.59 8.24 -4.76
N ASP A 60 22.18 9.44 -4.78
CA ASP A 60 22.55 10.23 -3.60
C ASP A 60 21.35 10.97 -2.96
N GLY A 61 20.16 10.86 -3.55
CA GLY A 61 18.94 11.54 -3.10
C GLY A 61 18.75 12.96 -3.65
N THR A 62 19.70 13.46 -4.44
CA THR A 62 19.56 14.77 -5.09
C THR A 62 18.39 14.73 -6.09
N VAL A 63 17.66 15.83 -6.24
CA VAL A 63 16.63 16.00 -7.28
C VAL A 63 17.03 17.14 -8.21
N ASN A 64 17.05 16.91 -9.51
CA ASN A 64 17.38 17.91 -10.52
C ASN A 64 16.56 17.71 -11.81
N GLY A 65 16.89 18.43 -12.87
CA GLY A 65 16.24 18.29 -14.18
C GLY A 65 17.23 18.09 -15.32
N THR A 66 16.93 17.18 -16.24
CA THR A 66 17.71 16.91 -17.45
C THR A 66 17.01 17.33 -18.74
N THR A 67 17.76 17.50 -19.82
CA THR A 67 17.23 17.53 -21.21
C THR A 67 17.34 16.18 -21.90
N ASP A 68 18.07 15.23 -21.30
CA ASP A 68 18.23 13.89 -21.86
C ASP A 68 16.98 13.05 -21.57
N VAL A 69 16.19 12.80 -22.62
CA VAL A 69 14.98 11.98 -22.57
C VAL A 69 15.28 10.51 -22.26
N SER A 70 16.50 10.05 -22.53
CA SER A 70 16.93 8.66 -22.36
C SER A 70 17.63 8.39 -21.03
N SER A 71 17.65 9.37 -20.13
CA SER A 71 18.33 9.19 -18.87
C SER A 71 17.57 8.23 -17.96
N VAL A 72 18.35 7.29 -17.41
CA VAL A 72 17.90 6.24 -16.50
C VAL A 72 17.33 6.81 -15.19
N TYR A 73 17.73 8.02 -14.80
CA TYR A 73 17.30 8.65 -13.56
C TYR A 73 15.99 9.46 -13.67
N SER A 74 15.36 9.51 -14.86
CA SER A 74 14.09 10.22 -15.09
C SER A 74 12.86 9.31 -15.15
N GLU A 75 13.06 8.00 -15.12
CA GLU A 75 12.00 7.00 -15.21
C GLU A 75 11.71 6.44 -13.81
N TYR A 76 10.58 6.83 -13.22
CA TYR A 76 10.10 6.34 -11.92
C TYR A 76 8.74 5.70 -12.02
#